data_AF-A0A6A6SXQ6-F1
#
_entry.id   AF-A0A6A6SXQ6-F1
#
_cell.length_a   1.000
_cell.length_b   1.000
_cell.length_c   1.000
_cell.angle_alpha   90.00
_cell.angle_beta   90.00
_cell.angle_gamma   90.00
#
_symmetry.space_group_name_H-M   'P 1'
#
loop_
_entity.id
_entity.type
_entity.pdbx_description
1 polymer ?
#
loop_
_entity_poly.entity_id
_entity_poly.type
_entity_poly.pdbx_seq_one_letter_code
_entity_poly.pdbx_strand_id
1 'polypeptide(L)'
;CGNSTAQALALGCTFDQLMWSWYPPGCPHYANDAFVNAEPDNPWVYYDDPVKLTSVSGENLTRALDRGTPLWGEKREHSTHCVYMFLSLGQILQDPNARYVPRLVNYKHLEHCAGLLLGELKKDPHRSEPGTSVPEVYYDQSC
;
A
#
# COMPACT_ATOMS: atom_id res chain seq x y z
N CYS A 1 -3.80 10.07 15.43
CA CYS A 1 -3.79 8.91 16.34
C CYS A 1 -2.64 8.97 17.35
N GLY A 2 -2.38 10.14 17.96
CA GLY A 2 -1.23 10.30 18.86
C GLY A 2 0.14 10.11 18.18
N ASN A 3 1.17 9.90 19.01
CA ASN A 3 2.58 9.79 18.59
C ASN A 3 3.21 8.42 18.94
N SER A 4 2.42 7.44 19.37
CA SER A 4 2.88 6.07 19.62
C SER A 4 1.74 5.08 19.41
N THR A 5 2.08 3.81 19.24
CA THR A 5 1.12 2.70 19.13
C THR A 5 0.19 2.67 20.34
N ALA A 6 0.73 2.85 21.55
CA ALA A 6 -0.08 2.89 22.77
C ALA A 6 -1.12 4.03 22.76
N GLN A 7 -0.74 5.24 22.30
CA GLN A 7 -1.69 6.35 22.17
C GLN A 7 -2.71 6.12 21.05
N ALA A 8 -2.29 5.53 19.93
CA ALA A 8 -3.18 5.20 18.83
C ALA A 8 -4.29 4.23 19.30
N LEU A 9 -3.89 3.15 19.98
CA LEU A 9 -4.82 2.19 20.57
C LEU A 9 -5.75 2.84 21.61
N ALA A 10 -5.22 3.69 22.50
CA ALA A 10 -6.01 4.42 23.50
C ALA A 10 -7.05 5.37 22.88
N LEU A 11 -6.80 5.87 21.67
CA LEU A 11 -7.72 6.71 20.90
C LEU A 11 -8.68 5.91 19.99
N GLY A 12 -8.64 4.57 20.06
CA GLY A 12 -9.46 3.68 19.23
C GLY A 12 -9.03 3.63 17.77
N CYS A 13 -7.81 4.06 17.45
CA CYS A 13 -7.29 3.98 16.09
C CYS A 13 -6.88 2.55 15.71
N THR A 14 -6.94 2.25 14.42
CA THR A 14 -6.56 0.95 13.84
C THR A 14 -5.41 1.12 12.85
N PHE A 15 -4.53 0.13 12.77
CA PHE A 15 -3.36 0.19 11.89
C PHE A 15 -3.71 -0.30 10.49
N ASP A 16 -3.42 0.52 9.47
CA ASP A 16 -3.50 0.17 8.06
C ASP A 16 -2.10 -0.20 7.57
N GLN A 17 -1.89 -1.48 7.25
CA GLN A 17 -0.59 -1.99 6.82
C GLN A 17 -0.28 -1.57 5.39
N LEU A 18 -1.30 -1.54 4.52
CA LEU A 18 -1.14 -1.03 3.16
C LEU A 18 -0.56 0.39 3.18
N MET A 19 -1.08 1.28 4.02
CA MET A 19 -0.66 2.68 4.09
C MET A 19 0.40 2.98 5.14
N TRP A 20 0.86 1.96 5.88
CA TRP A 20 1.78 2.09 7.01
C TRP A 20 1.39 3.26 7.93
N SER A 21 0.14 3.27 8.40
CA SER A 21 -0.42 4.41 9.10
C SER A 21 -1.55 4.02 10.06
N TRP A 22 -1.68 4.78 11.15
CA TRP A 22 -2.77 4.64 12.11
C TRP A 22 -3.97 5.50 11.71
N TYR A 23 -5.13 4.88 11.56
CA TYR A 23 -6.37 5.50 11.11
C TYR A 23 -7.30 5.81 12.28
N PRO A 24 -7.92 7.00 12.33
CA PRO A 24 -8.96 7.31 13.31
C PRO A 24 -10.16 6.37 13.21
N PRO A 25 -10.95 6.21 14.29
CA PRO A 25 -12.22 5.50 14.24
C PRO A 25 -13.12 5.98 13.09
N GLY A 26 -13.65 5.04 12.31
CA GLY A 26 -14.56 5.30 11.19
C GLY A 26 -13.89 5.72 9.88
N CYS A 27 -12.56 5.71 9.79
CA CYS A 27 -11.85 5.74 8.52
C CYS A 27 -11.78 4.31 7.92
N PRO A 28 -12.22 4.09 6.67
CA PRO A 28 -12.14 2.78 6.04
C PRO A 28 -10.71 2.36 5.69
N HIS A 29 -10.45 1.06 5.78
CA HIS A 29 -9.19 0.40 5.40
C HIS A 29 -9.27 -0.13 3.96
N TYR A 30 -9.34 0.79 2.99
CA TYR A 30 -9.59 0.42 1.59
C TYR A 30 -8.52 -0.52 1.03
N ALA A 31 -8.95 -1.69 0.54
CA ALA A 31 -8.12 -2.75 -0.02
C ALA A 31 -7.00 -3.31 0.91
N ASN A 32 -6.93 -2.88 2.18
CA ASN A 32 -5.90 -3.34 3.13
C ASN A 32 -5.94 -4.85 3.34
N ASP A 33 -7.13 -5.42 3.55
CA ASP A 33 -7.25 -6.87 3.79
C ASP A 33 -6.83 -7.68 2.57
N ALA A 34 -7.13 -7.18 1.37
CA ALA A 34 -6.72 -7.84 0.13
C ALA A 34 -5.19 -7.77 -0.05
N PHE A 35 -4.56 -6.65 0.35
CA PHE A 35 -3.12 -6.52 0.39
C PHE A 35 -2.47 -7.45 1.42
N VAL A 36 -2.94 -7.46 2.68
CA VAL A 36 -2.39 -8.31 3.75
C VAL A 36 -2.46 -9.79 3.38
N ASN A 37 -3.51 -10.19 2.66
CA ASN A 37 -3.74 -11.57 2.26
C ASN A 37 -3.33 -11.87 0.80
N ALA A 38 -2.58 -11.00 0.13
CA ALA A 38 -2.27 -11.20 -1.28
C ALA A 38 -1.35 -12.41 -1.54
N GLU A 39 -0.48 -12.73 -0.57
CA GLU A 39 0.43 -13.87 -0.62
C GLU A 39 0.29 -14.73 0.66
N PRO A 40 -0.77 -15.55 0.79
CA PRO A 40 -1.08 -16.27 2.04
C PRO A 40 -0.01 -17.30 2.42
N ASP A 41 0.64 -17.92 1.42
CA ASP A 41 1.71 -18.91 1.63
C ASP A 41 3.08 -18.24 1.89
N ASN A 42 3.18 -16.92 1.72
CA ASN A 42 4.41 -16.16 1.86
C ASN A 42 4.10 -14.76 2.43
N PRO A 43 3.74 -14.64 3.72
CA PRO A 43 3.35 -13.37 4.32
C PRO A 43 4.47 -12.34 4.26
N TRP A 44 4.11 -11.06 4.37
CA TRP A 44 5.07 -9.95 4.33
C TRP A 44 6.11 -10.04 5.46
N VAL A 45 7.38 -9.91 5.11
CA VAL A 45 8.50 -9.90 6.06
C VAL A 45 9.17 -8.53 6.04
N TYR A 46 9.53 -8.05 7.23
CA TYR A 46 10.16 -6.76 7.43
C TYR A 46 11.49 -6.91 8.15
N TYR A 47 12.42 -6.00 7.85
CA TYR A 47 13.78 -6.00 8.36
C TYR A 47 14.14 -4.63 8.92
N ASP A 48 14.99 -4.59 9.96
CA ASP A 48 15.52 -3.35 10.53
C ASP A 48 16.80 -2.86 9.84
N ASP A 49 17.47 -3.74 9.09
CA ASP A 49 18.71 -3.48 8.36
C ASP A 49 18.67 -4.18 6.98
N PRO A 50 18.86 -3.46 5.86
CA PRO A 50 18.74 -4.02 4.52
C PRO A 50 19.95 -4.88 4.12
N VAL A 51 21.01 -4.90 4.92
CA VAL A 51 22.24 -5.67 4.69
C VAL A 51 22.28 -6.91 5.57
N LYS A 52 21.95 -6.76 6.86
CA LYS A 52 22.00 -7.86 7.83
C LYS A 52 20.76 -8.76 7.77
N LEU A 53 19.67 -8.29 7.15
CA LEU A 53 18.43 -9.04 6.90
C LEU A 53 17.88 -9.72 8.16
N THR A 54 17.98 -9.06 9.32
CA THR A 54 17.35 -9.56 10.56
C THR A 54 15.88 -9.20 10.52
N SER A 55 15.01 -10.22 10.52
CA SER A 55 13.56 -9.98 10.44
C SER A 55 13.03 -9.42 11.76
N VAL A 56 12.06 -8.52 11.66
CA VAL A 56 11.38 -7.90 12.79
C VAL A 56 9.88 -8.19 12.73
N SER A 57 9.33 -8.59 13.87
CA SER A 57 7.92 -8.95 14.02
C SER A 57 7.43 -8.69 15.44
N GLY A 58 6.10 -8.77 15.64
CA GLY A 58 5.47 -8.61 16.95
C GLY A 58 5.88 -7.31 17.66
N GLU A 59 6.25 -7.42 18.93
CA GLU A 59 6.66 -6.27 19.75
C GLU A 59 7.89 -5.53 19.21
N ASN A 60 8.81 -6.22 18.52
CA ASN A 60 9.99 -5.58 17.94
C ASN A 60 9.60 -4.67 16.77
N LEU A 61 8.64 -5.11 15.95
CA LEU A 61 8.06 -4.29 14.88
C LEU A 61 7.36 -3.05 15.48
N THR A 62 6.51 -3.25 16.49
CA THR A 62 5.84 -2.14 17.18
C THR A 62 6.83 -1.13 17.76
N ARG A 63 7.90 -1.61 18.39
CA ARG A 63 8.96 -0.75 18.95
C ARG A 63 9.72 0.00 17.86
N ALA A 64 9.98 -0.63 16.72
CA ALA A 64 10.62 0.01 15.57
C ALA A 64 9.74 1.15 15.04
N LEU A 65 8.43 0.91 14.88
CA LEU A 65 7.46 1.91 14.47
C LEU A 65 7.40 3.10 15.44
N ASP A 66 7.30 2.83 16.75
CA ASP A 66 7.21 3.88 17.78
C ASP A 66 8.48 4.74 17.87
N ARG A 67 9.64 4.18 17.51
CA ARG A 67 10.93 4.89 17.48
C ARG A 67 11.20 5.61 16.15
N GLY A 68 10.36 5.40 15.14
CA GLY A 68 10.64 5.86 13.78
C GLY A 68 11.87 5.18 13.17
N THR A 69 12.20 3.96 13.61
CA THR A 69 13.27 3.16 13.01
C THR A 69 12.87 2.81 11.57
N PRO A 70 13.74 3.09 10.58
CA PRO A 70 13.47 2.68 9.20
C PRO A 70 13.29 1.16 9.11
N LEU A 71 12.22 0.74 8.45
CA LEU A 71 11.91 -0.65 8.18
C LEU A 71 12.04 -0.90 6.68
N TRP A 72 12.48 -2.10 6.34
CA TRP A 72 12.70 -2.53 4.96
C TRP A 72 11.77 -3.69 4.66
N GLY A 73 10.94 -3.54 3.64
CA GLY A 73 10.14 -4.61 3.07
C GLY A 73 10.82 -5.22 1.85
N GLU A 74 10.38 -6.42 1.49
CA GLU A 74 10.79 -7.04 0.23
C GLU A 74 10.22 -6.26 -0.97
N LYS A 75 10.92 -6.32 -2.12
CA LYS A 75 10.44 -5.68 -3.36
C LYS A 75 9.06 -6.15 -3.80
N ARG A 76 8.72 -7.42 -3.50
CA ARG A 76 7.40 -7.99 -3.78
C ARG A 76 6.30 -7.27 -3.00
N GLU A 77 6.53 -7.00 -1.72
CA GLU A 77 5.56 -6.30 -0.87
C GLU A 77 5.32 -4.88 -1.36
N HIS A 78 6.39 -4.15 -1.69
CA HIS A 78 6.28 -2.77 -2.18
C HIS A 78 5.59 -2.70 -3.56
N SER A 79 5.85 -3.67 -4.44
CA SER A 79 5.17 -3.74 -5.74
C SER A 79 3.69 -4.06 -5.57
N THR A 80 3.36 -5.03 -4.70
CA THR A 80 1.98 -5.40 -4.37
C THR A 80 1.23 -4.25 -3.69
N HIS A 81 1.87 -3.50 -2.79
CA HIS A 81 1.34 -2.27 -2.21
C HIS A 81 0.90 -1.29 -3.29
N CYS A 82 1.77 -1.03 -4.29
CA CYS A 82 1.46 -0.11 -5.37
C CYS A 82 0.26 -0.58 -6.20
N VAL A 83 0.08 -1.89 -6.41
CA VAL A 83 -1.07 -2.45 -7.11
C VAL A 83 -2.36 -2.26 -6.32
N TYR A 84 -2.36 -2.62 -5.03
CA TYR A 84 -3.57 -2.51 -4.19
C TYR A 84 -3.98 -1.06 -3.92
N MET A 85 -3.04 -0.12 -3.97
CA MET A 85 -3.34 1.32 -3.93
C MET A 85 -4.30 1.77 -5.04
N PHE A 86 -4.22 1.19 -6.24
CA PHE A 86 -5.19 1.51 -7.30
C PHE A 86 -6.61 1.06 -6.93
N LEU A 87 -6.76 -0.07 -6.26
CA LEU A 87 -8.06 -0.55 -5.78
C LEU A 87 -8.60 0.36 -4.67
N SER A 88 -7.74 0.84 -3.77
CA SER A 88 -8.14 1.81 -2.75
C SER A 88 -8.69 3.10 -3.35
N LEU A 89 -8.02 3.65 -4.38
CA LEU A 89 -8.51 4.82 -5.11
C LEU A 89 -9.84 4.56 -5.81
N GLY A 90 -9.98 3.39 -6.44
CA GLY A 90 -11.24 2.99 -7.08
C GLY A 90 -12.40 2.94 -6.09
N GLN A 91 -12.20 2.38 -4.90
CA GLN A 91 -13.21 2.34 -3.83
C GLN A 91 -13.60 3.74 -3.35
N ILE A 92 -12.62 4.65 -3.22
CA ILE A 92 -12.88 6.05 -2.83
C ILE A 92 -13.68 6.79 -3.92
N LEU A 93 -13.30 6.64 -5.18
CA LEU A 93 -13.92 7.38 -6.29
C LEU A 93 -15.36 6.92 -6.58
N GLN A 94 -15.73 5.69 -6.20
CA GLN A 94 -17.09 5.16 -6.36
C GLN A 94 -18.08 5.65 -5.29
N ASP A 95 -17.59 6.15 -4.15
CA ASP A 95 -18.43 6.68 -3.08
C ASP A 95 -18.22 8.19 -2.91
N PRO A 96 -19.20 9.05 -3.27
CA PRO A 96 -19.08 10.50 -3.12
C PRO A 96 -18.95 10.95 -1.65
N ASN A 97 -19.26 10.08 -0.69
CA ASN A 97 -19.13 10.33 0.74
C ASN A 97 -17.91 9.62 1.36
N ALA A 98 -17.03 9.04 0.53
CA ALA A 98 -15.86 8.31 0.97
C ALA A 98 -15.00 9.16 1.91
N ARG A 99 -14.77 8.63 3.11
CA ARG A 99 -13.77 9.17 4.04
C ARG A 99 -12.43 8.51 3.73
N TYR A 100 -11.36 9.28 3.62
CA TYR A 100 -10.02 8.75 3.37
C TYR A 100 -8.96 9.57 4.08
N VAL A 101 -7.79 8.98 4.28
CA VAL A 101 -6.63 9.73 4.81
C VAL A 101 -5.89 10.46 3.67
N PRO A 102 -5.33 11.66 3.91
CA PRO A 102 -4.66 12.43 2.86
C PRO A 102 -3.48 11.71 2.18
N ARG A 103 -2.81 10.79 2.89
CA ARG A 103 -1.70 10.00 2.36
C ARG A 103 -2.11 9.10 1.21
N LEU A 104 -3.36 8.61 1.21
CA LEU A 104 -3.88 7.65 0.24
C LEU A 104 -4.10 8.31 -1.13
N VAL A 105 -4.56 9.57 -1.15
CA VAL A 105 -4.81 10.34 -2.39
C VAL A 105 -3.66 11.29 -2.76
N ASN A 106 -2.50 11.15 -2.12
CA ASN A 106 -1.37 12.05 -2.38
C ASN A 106 -0.80 11.80 -3.78
N TYR A 107 -0.92 12.76 -4.68
CA TYR A 107 -0.49 12.58 -6.07
C TYR A 107 0.98 12.20 -6.23
N LYS A 108 1.90 12.78 -5.43
CA LYS A 108 3.33 12.42 -5.50
C LYS A 108 3.58 10.97 -5.09
N HIS A 109 2.82 10.46 -4.12
CA HIS A 109 2.86 9.05 -3.73
C HIS A 109 2.38 8.15 -4.88
N LEU A 110 1.28 8.53 -5.55
CA LEU A 110 0.74 7.80 -6.70
C LEU A 110 1.70 7.81 -7.91
N GLU A 111 2.35 8.94 -8.17
CA GLU A 111 3.36 9.08 -9.21
C GLU A 111 4.58 8.17 -8.95
N HIS A 112 5.05 8.09 -7.71
CA HIS A 112 6.08 7.13 -7.28
C HIS A 112 5.65 5.69 -7.54
N CYS A 113 4.43 5.31 -7.11
CA CYS A 113 3.89 3.96 -7.33
C CYS A 113 3.83 3.60 -8.81
N ALA A 114 3.33 4.50 -9.66
CA ALA A 114 3.26 4.31 -11.10
C ALA A 114 4.66 4.13 -11.72
N GLY A 115 5.64 4.95 -11.30
CA GLY A 115 7.02 4.84 -11.76
C GLY A 115 7.69 3.53 -11.34
N LEU A 116 7.48 3.08 -10.10
CA LEU A 116 7.99 1.81 -9.58
C LEU A 116 7.44 0.64 -10.38
N LEU A 117 6.11 0.57 -10.55
CA LEU A 117 5.47 -0.51 -11.30
C LEU A 117 5.90 -0.52 -12.76
N LEU A 118 5.98 0.65 -13.41
CA LEU A 118 6.51 0.74 -14.77
C LEU A 118 7.96 0.24 -14.84
N GLY A 119 8.76 0.50 -13.81
CA GLY A 119 10.12 -0.03 -13.69
C GLY A 119 10.16 -1.56 -13.60
N GLU A 120 9.25 -2.17 -12.83
CA GLU A 120 9.13 -3.62 -12.73
C GLU A 120 8.63 -4.25 -14.05
N LEU A 121 7.60 -3.67 -14.69
CA LEU A 121 7.06 -4.14 -15.96
C LEU A 121 8.09 -4.10 -17.10
N LYS A 122 9.01 -3.12 -17.09
CA LYS A 122 10.09 -3.03 -18.08
C LYS A 122 11.09 -4.19 -18.02
N LYS A 123 11.10 -4.98 -16.93
CA LYS A 123 11.98 -6.14 -16.78
C LYS A 123 11.45 -7.38 -17.49
N ASP A 124 10.17 -7.40 -17.86
CA ASP A 124 9.60 -8.51 -18.62
C ASP A 124 10.28 -8.61 -20.00
N PRO A 125 10.91 -9.76 -20.34
CA PRO A 125 11.54 -9.96 -21.64
C PRO A 125 10.52 -9.99 -22.79
N HIS A 126 9.26 -10.33 -22.52
CA HIS A 126 8.20 -10.47 -23.52
C HIS A 126 7.34 -9.21 -23.68
N ARG A 127 7.66 -8.10 -23.01
CA ARG A 127 6.86 -6.86 -23.01
C ARG A 127 6.58 -6.24 -24.38
N SER A 128 7.35 -6.61 -25.41
CA SER A 128 7.19 -6.13 -26.79
C SER A 128 6.37 -7.07 -27.67
N GLU A 129 5.95 -8.21 -27.14
CA GLU A 129 5.15 -9.20 -27.86
C GLU A 129 3.67 -8.80 -27.81
N PRO A 130 2.91 -8.97 -28.91
CA PRO A 130 1.46 -8.79 -28.89
C PRO A 130 0.81 -9.84 -27.97
N GLY A 131 0.26 -9.41 -26.83
CA GLY A 131 -0.37 -10.30 -25.84
C GLY A 131 -1.78 -9.88 -25.39
N THR A 132 -2.25 -8.69 -25.78
CA THR A 132 -3.55 -8.15 -25.40
C THR A 132 -4.19 -7.42 -26.57
N SER A 133 -5.53 -7.34 -26.59
CA SER A 133 -6.25 -6.48 -27.53
C SER A 133 -6.25 -5.05 -27.02
N VAL A 134 -6.16 -4.09 -27.94
CA VAL A 134 -6.48 -2.69 -27.63
C VAL A 134 -8.00 -2.56 -27.45
N PRO A 135 -8.47 -1.75 -26.49
CA PRO A 135 -9.90 -1.53 -26.30
C PRO A 135 -10.51 -0.77 -27.48
N GLU A 136 -11.84 -0.89 -27.64
CA GLU A 136 -12.58 -0.02 -28.56
C GLU A 136 -12.53 1.44 -28.11
N VAL A 137 -12.63 2.36 -29.07
CA VAL A 137 -12.68 3.80 -28.78
C VAL A 137 -14.11 4.17 -28.42
N TYR A 138 -14.32 4.66 -27.19
CA TYR A 138 -15.60 5.19 -26.73
C TYR A 138 -15.73 6.68 -27.12
N TYR A 139 -16.75 7.02 -27.91
CA TYR A 139 -17.02 8.39 -28.39
C TYR A 139 -18.07 9.14 -27.56
N ASP A 140 -18.63 8.51 -26.54
CA ASP A 140 -19.81 8.94 -25.78
C ASP A 140 -19.49 9.37 -24.34
N GLN A 141 -18.24 9.73 -24.07
CA GLN A 141 -17.78 10.12 -22.74
C GLN A 141 -18.14 11.58 -22.41
N SER A 142 -18.57 11.84 -21.18
CA SER A 142 -18.88 13.18 -20.64
C SER A 142 -18.32 13.33 -19.21
N CYS A 143 -18.05 14.58 -18.79
CA CYS A 143 -17.58 14.91 -17.44
C CYS A 143 -18.69 15.49 -16.57
#